data_AF-A0A6N2XRR0-F1
#
_entry.id   AF-A0A6N2XRR0-F1
#
_cell.length_a   1.000
_cell.length_b   1.000
_cell.length_c   1.000
_cell.angle_alpha   90.00
_cell.angle_beta   90.00
_cell.angle_gamma   90.00
#
_symmetry.space_group_name_H-M   'P 1'
#
loop_
_entity.id
_entity.type
_entity.pdbx_description
1 polymer ?
#
loop_
_entity_poly.entity_id
_entity_poly.type
_entity_poly.pdbx_seq_one_letter_code
_entity_poly.pdbx_strand_id
1 'polypeptide(L)' 'MKFLNDRYAKVYSYKGYDICTLKRSCPAKGDGLGYVIDDAHYVGQEFNFVEDAIKAIDIQSKVL' A
#
# COMPACT_ATOMS: atom_id res chain seq x y z
N MET A 1 -4.99 -10.69 -1.11
CA MET A 1 -4.48 -9.62 -1.98
C MET A 1 -4.90 -9.91 -3.40
N LYS A 2 -5.35 -8.88 -4.13
CA LYS A 2 -5.91 -8.99 -5.49
C LYS A 2 -5.00 -8.38 -6.56
N PHE A 3 -4.23 -7.35 -6.24
CA PHE A 3 -3.39 -6.60 -7.18
C PHE A 3 -1.89 -6.73 -6.86
N LEU A 4 -1.55 -7.02 -5.61
CA LEU A 4 -0.17 -7.28 -5.17
C LEU A 4 0.18 -8.78 -5.20
N ASN A 5 1.46 -9.06 -5.45
CA ASN A 5 2.00 -10.43 -5.43
C ASN A 5 2.33 -10.91 -4.00
N ASP A 6 2.73 -12.17 -3.89
CA ASP A 6 3.01 -12.86 -2.62
C ASP A 6 4.17 -12.29 -1.79
N ARG A 7 4.97 -11.36 -2.34
CA ARG A 7 6.01 -10.65 -1.58
C ARG A 7 5.42 -9.72 -0.52
N TYR A 8 4.18 -9.30 -0.67
CA TYR A 8 3.52 -8.39 0.24
C TYR A 8 2.73 -9.13 1.32
N ALA A 9 2.63 -8.50 2.48
CA ALA A 9 1.74 -8.90 3.56
C ALA A 9 0.82 -7.72 3.91
N LYS A 10 -0.45 -8.03 4.11
CA LYS A 10 -1.40 -7.09 4.68
C LYS A 10 -1.02 -6.80 6.13
N VAL A 11 -0.99 -5.52 6.49
CA VAL A 11 -0.72 -5.05 7.86
C VAL A 11 -1.89 -4.27 8.44
N TYR A 12 -2.73 -3.67 7.59
CA TYR A 12 -3.89 -2.90 8.04
C TYR A 12 -4.99 -2.92 6.98
N SER A 13 -6.26 -2.79 7.40
CA SER A 13 -7.40 -2.63 6.48
C SER A 13 -8.13 -1.34 6.85
N TYR A 14 -8.41 -0.48 5.87
CA TYR A 14 -9.09 0.80 6.07
C TYR A 14 -10.10 1.05 4.95
N LYS A 15 -11.38 1.28 5.30
CA LYS A 15 -12.49 1.53 4.35
C LYS A 15 -12.59 0.53 3.19
N GLY A 16 -12.27 -0.74 3.45
CA GLY A 16 -12.30 -1.80 2.45
C GLY A 16 -11.03 -1.92 1.60
N TYR A 17 -10.05 -1.04 1.79
CA TYR A 17 -8.72 -1.14 1.19
C TYR A 17 -7.75 -1.86 2.12
N ASP A 18 -6.92 -2.73 1.54
CA ASP A 18 -5.86 -3.43 2.27
C ASP A 18 -4.53 -2.68 2.10
N ILE A 19 -3.98 -2.19 3.21
CA ILE A 19 -2.65 -1.58 3.26
C ILE A 19 -1.64 -2.67 3.59
N CYS A 20 -0.61 -2.76 2.75
CA CYS A 20 0.36 -3.84 2.74
C CYS A 20 1.79 -3.29 2.81
N THR A 21 2.72 -4.14 3.24
CA THR A 21 4.18 -3.88 3.16
C THR A 21 4.90 -5.13 2.66
N LEU A 22 6.16 -4.99 2.23
CA LEU A 22 6.98 -6.13 1.83
C LEU A 22 7.29 -7.01 3.03
N LYS A 23 7.06 -8.33 2.90
CA LYS A 23 7.50 -9.34 3.90
C LYS A 23 9.01 -9.35 4.09
N ARG A 24 9.74 -9.04 3.01
CA ARG A 24 11.19 -8.88 2.97
C ARG A 24 11.54 -7.80 1.95
N SER A 25 12.18 -6.74 2.43
CA SER A 25 12.71 -5.66 1.59
C SER A 25 14.21 -5.83 1.40
N CYS A 26 14.68 -5.57 0.18
CA CYS A 26 16.09 -5.47 -0.18
C CYS A 26 16.33 -4.12 -0.90
N PRO A 27 16.66 -3.05 -0.16
CA PRO A 27 16.87 -1.72 -0.75
C PRO A 27 17.97 -1.69 -1.83
N ALA A 28 18.99 -2.54 -1.70
CA ALA A 28 20.03 -2.68 -2.72
C ALA A 28 19.52 -3.17 -4.09
N LYS A 29 18.32 -3.77 -4.14
CA LYS A 29 17.63 -4.19 -5.37
C LYS A 29 16.51 -3.22 -5.79
N GLY A 30 16.40 -2.09 -5.11
CA GLY A 30 15.36 -1.09 -5.36
C GLY A 30 14.03 -1.37 -4.65
N ASP A 31 13.98 -2.30 -3.70
CA ASP A 31 12.78 -2.47 -2.88
C ASP A 31 12.61 -1.29 -1.92
N GLY A 32 11.36 -0.84 -1.78
CA GLY A 32 10.95 0.12 -0.77
C GLY A 32 10.84 -0.46 0.63
N LEU A 33 10.76 0.40 1.64
CA LEU A 33 10.54 0.04 3.06
C LEU A 33 9.17 0.52 3.58
N GLY A 34 8.36 1.12 2.71
CA GLY A 34 7.10 1.71 3.08
C GLY A 34 5.90 0.76 2.96
N TYR A 35 4.79 1.39 2.65
CA TYR A 35 3.47 0.80 2.54
C TYR A 35 2.91 1.04 1.15
N VAL A 36 2.09 0.10 0.70
CA VAL A 36 1.37 0.15 -0.56
C VAL A 36 -0.08 -0.23 -0.31
N ILE A 37 -0.99 0.15 -1.20
CA ILE A 37 -2.40 -0.23 -1.13
C ILE A 37 -2.67 -1.29 -2.19
N ASP A 38 -3.29 -2.40 -1.80
CA ASP A 38 -3.67 -3.50 -2.69
C ASP A 38 -4.92 -3.15 -3.53
N ASP A 39 -4.79 -2.14 -4.38
CA ASP A 39 -5.87 -1.67 -5.26
C ASP A 39 -5.31 -1.04 -6.55
N ALA A 40 -6.05 -1.19 -7.66
CA ALA A 40 -5.63 -0.71 -8.98
C ALA A 40 -5.39 0.80 -9.04
N HIS A 41 -6.10 1.61 -8.25
CA HIS A 41 -5.97 3.07 -8.25
C HIS A 41 -4.65 3.56 -7.63
N TYR A 42 -3.96 2.70 -6.88
CA TYR A 42 -2.74 3.03 -6.14
C TYR A 42 -1.50 2.31 -6.69
N VAL A 43 -1.59 1.71 -7.88
CA VAL A 43 -0.45 1.00 -8.49
C VAL A 43 0.75 1.93 -8.62
N GLY A 44 1.89 1.47 -8.11
CA GLY A 44 3.16 2.21 -8.13
C GLY A 44 3.28 3.31 -7.08
N GLN A 45 2.26 3.55 -6.25
CA GLN A 45 2.36 4.48 -5.14
C GLN A 45 2.92 3.77 -3.90
N GLU A 46 3.98 4.35 -3.33
CA GLU A 46 4.55 3.91 -2.07
C GLU A 46 4.44 5.06 -1.04
N PHE A 47 4.08 4.69 0.19
CA PHE A 47 3.88 5.60 1.31
C PHE A 47 4.90 5.29 2.41
N ASN A 48 5.50 6.32 3.01
CA ASN A 48 6.46 6.12 4.09
C ASN A 48 5.78 5.65 5.40
N PHE A 49 4.53 6.07 5.61
CA PHE A 49 3.76 5.80 6.82
C PHE A 49 2.35 5.27 6.48
N VAL A 50 1.77 4.47 7.39
CA VAL A 50 0.40 3.94 7.22
C VAL A 50 -0.61 5.09 7.17
N GLU A 51 -0.38 6.14 7.96
CA GLU A 51 -1.23 7.33 8.03
C GLU A 51 -1.29 8.08 6.69
N ASP A 52 -0.23 8.05 5.90
CA ASP A 52 -0.21 8.68 4.58
C ASP A 52 -1.00 7.86 3.56
N ALA A 53 -0.93 6.52 3.63
CA ALA A 53 -1.80 5.64 2.86
C ALA A 53 -3.28 5.85 3.23
N ILE A 54 -3.59 6.02 4.52
CA ILE A 54 -4.95 6.32 4.99
C ILE A 54 -5.44 7.67 4.43
N LYS A 55 -4.63 8.72 4.50
CA LYS A 55 -4.98 10.03 3.92
C LYS A 55 -5.24 9.93 2.42
N ALA A 56 -4.45 9.13 1.69
CA ALA A 56 -4.65 8.92 0.25
C ALA A 56 -5.99 8.21 -0.04
N ILE A 57 -6.39 7.23 0.79
CA ILE A 57 -7.71 6.59 0.73
C ILE A 57 -8.83 7.60 1.00
N ASP A 58 -8.67 8.44 2.02
CA ASP A 58 -9.66 9.46 2.37
C ASP A 58 -9.86 10.50 1.28
N ILE A 59 -8.79 10.91 0.60
CA ILE A 59 -8.85 11.85 -0.52
C ILE A 59 -9.58 11.21 -1.70
N GLN A 60 -9.19 10.01 -2.11
CA GLN A 60 -9.81 9.30 -3.24
C GLN A 60 -11.31 9.05 -3.00
N SER A 61 -11.67 8.69 -1.78
CA SER A 61 -13.07 8.41 -1.40
C SER A 61 -13.97 9.65 -1.39
N LYS A 62 -13.40 10.87 -1.46
CA LYS A 62 -14.16 12.12 -1.59
C LYS A 62 -14.33 12.57 -3.05
N VAL A 63 -13.56 11.99 -3.97
CA VAL A 63 -13.55 12.33 -5.40
C VAL A 63 -14.55 11.44 -6.18
N LEU A 64 -15.01 10.35 -5.57
CA LEU A 64 -16.11 9.49 -6.01
C LEU A 64 -17.43 9.88 -5.33
#